data_AF-A0A938MAX5-F1
#
_entry.id   AF-A0A938MAX5-F1
#
_cell.length_a   1.000
_cell.length_b   1.000
_cell.length_c   1.000
_cell.angle_alpha   90.00
_cell.angle_beta   90.00
_cell.angle_gamma   90.00
#
_symmetry.space_group_name_H-M   'P 1'
#
loop_
_entity.id
_entity.type
_entity.pdbx_description
1 polymer ?
#
loop_
_entity_poly.entity_id
_entity_poly.type
_entity_poly.pdbx_seq_one_letter_code
_entity_poly.pdbx_strand_id
1 'polypeptide(L)'
;MAHYRQGWSRGWKKSLRGSRGEWFDSYWELQYMDELERDPLVTQWTRHHGFRIPYRKWWGGRGYYEPDFLVELVDGNRELREVEGEQLFRDANTTRKLLAGDGFCRERGMAFRVVTKSAVDPATWSPVGRVTVEDGAPSAKPILGEDAHQRKPAGCLPMAVAVASLAAVGVLLTWLATWSRSSTPW
;
A
#
# COMPACT_ATOMS: atom_id res chain seq x y z
N MET A 1 -23.09 -26.67 3.71
CA MET A 1 -22.22 -25.55 4.16
C MET A 1 -20.97 -26.16 4.79
N ALA A 2 -19.78 -25.79 4.31
CA ALA A 2 -18.54 -26.27 4.92
C ALA A 2 -18.35 -25.55 6.28
N HIS A 3 -18.26 -26.31 7.37
CA HIS A 3 -18.01 -25.77 8.70
C HIS A 3 -16.51 -25.47 8.85
N TYR A 4 -16.16 -24.20 8.97
CA TYR A 4 -14.79 -23.76 9.22
C TYR A 4 -14.32 -24.24 10.60
N ARG A 5 -13.26 -25.07 10.65
CA ARG A 5 -12.62 -25.44 11.90
C ARG A 5 -11.76 -24.26 12.39
N GLN A 6 -12.10 -23.72 13.55
CA GLN A 6 -11.24 -22.73 14.22
C GLN A 6 -10.12 -23.48 14.96
N GLY A 7 -8.86 -23.19 14.62
CA GLY A 7 -7.69 -23.77 15.26
C GLY A 7 -6.39 -23.27 14.63
N TRP A 8 -5.32 -23.24 15.42
CA TRP A 8 -3.97 -23.04 14.89
C TRP A 8 -3.60 -24.26 14.05
N SER A 9 -3.42 -24.06 12.74
CA SER A 9 -2.84 -25.07 11.86
C SER A 9 -1.69 -24.43 11.11
N ARG A 10 -0.49 -24.98 11.30
CA ARG A 10 0.65 -24.72 10.44
C ARG A 10 0.98 -25.99 9.68
N GLY A 11 1.45 -25.85 8.45
CA GLY A 11 1.78 -27.02 7.65
C GLY A 11 2.26 -26.67 6.25
N TRP A 12 2.45 -27.72 5.46
CA TRP A 12 2.92 -27.61 4.09
C TRP A 12 1.83 -28.10 3.14
N LYS A 13 1.58 -27.33 2.07
CA LYS A 13 0.63 -27.71 1.02
C LYS A 13 1.36 -27.77 -0.31
N LYS A 14 1.16 -28.85 -1.06
CA LYS A 14 1.60 -28.95 -2.45
C LYS A 14 0.77 -27.98 -3.32
N SER A 15 1.44 -27.13 -4.08
CA SER A 15 0.79 -26.24 -5.04
C SER A 15 0.80 -26.89 -6.44
N LEU A 16 -0.26 -26.65 -7.21
CA LEU A 16 -0.33 -27.01 -8.63
C LEU A 16 0.10 -25.84 -9.53
N ARG A 17 0.03 -24.60 -9.04
CA ARG A 17 0.34 -23.36 -9.77
C ARG A 17 1.62 -22.65 -9.33
N GLY A 18 2.31 -23.15 -8.30
CA GLY A 18 3.51 -22.55 -7.73
C GLY A 18 4.72 -23.49 -7.65
N SER A 19 5.67 -23.15 -6.79
CA SER A 19 6.80 -24.02 -6.44
C SER A 19 6.29 -25.32 -5.77
N ARG A 20 7.14 -26.35 -5.60
CA ARG A 20 6.75 -27.74 -5.21
C ARG A 20 5.82 -27.87 -3.99
N GLY A 21 5.62 -26.80 -3.24
CA GLY A 21 4.60 -26.54 -2.25
C GLY A 21 4.89 -25.21 -1.56
N GLU A 22 4.01 -24.81 -0.66
CA GLU A 22 4.13 -23.58 0.13
C GLU A 22 3.72 -23.90 1.58
N TRP A 23 4.36 -23.27 2.56
CA TRP A 23 3.93 -23.38 3.97
C TRP A 23 2.63 -22.58 4.16
N PHE A 24 1.89 -22.86 5.23
CA PHE A 24 0.81 -22.02 5.76
C PHE A 24 0.96 -21.93 7.28
N ASP A 25 0.60 -20.79 7.84
CA ASP A 25 0.68 -20.46 9.27
C ASP A 25 -0.68 -20.42 9.95
N SER A 26 -1.74 -20.42 9.16
CA SER A 26 -3.12 -20.46 9.61
C SER A 26 -3.99 -21.35 8.72
N TYR A 27 -5.12 -21.82 9.27
CA TYR A 27 -6.12 -22.56 8.50
C TYR A 27 -6.72 -21.70 7.38
N TRP A 28 -6.77 -20.38 7.60
CA TRP A 28 -7.31 -19.44 6.62
C TRP A 28 -6.40 -19.28 5.41
N GLU A 29 -5.09 -19.21 5.62
CA GLU A 29 -4.13 -19.28 4.51
C GLU A 29 -4.27 -20.59 3.75
N LEU A 30 -4.36 -21.75 4.45
CA LEU A 30 -4.54 -23.04 3.80
C LEU A 30 -5.77 -23.05 2.88
N GLN A 31 -6.90 -22.57 3.39
CA GLN A 31 -8.12 -22.46 2.61
C GLN A 31 -7.96 -21.48 1.44
N TYR A 32 -7.37 -20.32 1.67
CA TYR A 32 -7.18 -19.33 0.63
C TYR A 32 -6.23 -19.82 -0.47
N MET A 33 -5.22 -20.62 -0.12
CA MET A 33 -4.42 -21.36 -1.10
C MET A 33 -5.30 -22.30 -1.94
N ASP A 34 -6.30 -22.97 -1.36
CA ASP A 34 -7.23 -23.82 -2.15
C ASP A 34 -8.11 -22.99 -3.10
N GLU A 35 -8.44 -21.77 -2.72
CA GLU A 35 -9.19 -20.84 -3.57
C GLU A 35 -8.33 -20.35 -4.74
N LEU A 36 -7.10 -19.90 -4.48
CA LEU A 36 -6.14 -19.48 -5.52
C LEU A 36 -5.83 -20.61 -6.52
N GLU A 37 -5.81 -21.87 -6.08
CA GLU A 37 -5.61 -23.02 -6.97
C GLU A 37 -6.80 -23.26 -7.93
N ARG A 38 -8.01 -22.91 -7.50
CA ARG A 38 -9.25 -23.10 -8.26
C ARG A 38 -9.63 -21.89 -9.10
N ASP A 39 -9.08 -20.71 -8.78
CA ASP A 39 -9.37 -19.46 -9.49
C ASP A 39 -8.82 -19.52 -10.93
N PRO A 40 -9.69 -19.43 -11.97
CA PRO A 40 -9.24 -19.45 -13.36
C PRO A 40 -8.50 -18.16 -13.77
N LEU A 41 -8.64 -17.06 -13.02
CA LEU A 41 -7.97 -15.80 -13.30
C LEU A 41 -6.56 -15.74 -12.71
N VAL A 42 -6.20 -16.66 -11.83
CA VAL A 42 -4.86 -16.73 -11.21
C VAL A 42 -3.97 -17.65 -12.03
N THR A 43 -2.90 -17.12 -12.60
CA THR A 43 -1.91 -17.92 -13.32
C THR A 43 -0.89 -18.53 -12.36
N GLN A 44 -0.40 -17.73 -11.43
CA GLN A 44 0.61 -18.11 -10.44
C GLN A 44 0.36 -17.42 -9.11
N TRP A 45 0.81 -18.05 -8.03
CA TRP A 45 0.87 -17.42 -6.72
C TRP A 45 2.00 -18.01 -5.88
N THR A 46 2.50 -17.25 -4.91
CA THR A 46 3.49 -17.72 -3.93
C THR A 46 3.37 -16.93 -2.64
N ARG A 47 3.69 -17.55 -1.50
CA ARG A 47 3.92 -16.86 -0.22
C ARG A 47 5.38 -16.45 -0.06
N HIS A 48 6.30 -17.15 -0.73
CA HIS A 48 7.73 -16.91 -0.68
C HIS A 48 8.19 -15.81 -1.66
N HIS A 49 7.52 -14.66 -1.68
CA HIS A 49 7.86 -13.55 -2.58
C HIS A 49 8.98 -12.64 -2.06
N GLY A 50 9.34 -12.73 -0.78
CA GLY A 50 10.47 -11.98 -0.20
C GLY A 50 10.25 -10.47 0.03
N PHE A 51 9.07 -9.93 -0.33
CA PHE A 51 8.71 -8.56 0.02
C PHE A 51 8.66 -8.33 1.53
N ARG A 52 9.46 -7.36 1.99
CA ARG A 52 9.48 -6.85 3.37
C ARG A 52 9.18 -5.36 3.35
N ILE A 53 7.95 -5.01 3.70
CA ILE A 53 7.41 -3.66 3.56
C ILE A 53 7.64 -2.90 4.87
N PRO A 54 8.42 -1.80 4.87
CA PRO A 54 8.64 -1.00 6.06
C PRO A 54 7.35 -0.24 6.44
N TYR A 55 7.05 -0.19 7.74
CA TYR A 55 5.95 0.63 8.27
C TYR A 55 6.31 1.25 9.63
N ARG A 56 5.48 2.20 10.07
CA ARG A 56 5.58 2.82 11.40
C ARG A 56 4.50 2.26 12.32
N LYS A 57 4.91 1.71 13.46
CA LYS A 57 4.01 1.21 14.51
C LYS A 57 3.29 2.36 15.20
N TRP A 58 2.20 2.07 15.92
CA TRP A 58 1.36 3.09 16.55
C TRP A 58 2.12 4.05 17.47
N TRP A 59 3.12 3.53 18.19
CA TRP A 59 4.01 4.28 19.09
C TRP A 59 5.25 4.89 18.41
N GLY A 60 5.32 4.93 17.07
CA GLY A 60 6.40 5.57 16.30
C GLY A 60 7.60 4.66 15.95
N GLY A 61 7.67 3.47 16.54
CA GLY A 61 8.69 2.47 16.22
C GLY A 61 8.68 2.04 14.75
N ARG A 62 9.84 1.64 14.22
CA ARG A 62 9.94 1.03 12.88
C ARG A 62 9.58 -0.46 12.95
N GLY A 63 8.96 -0.97 11.89
CA GLY A 63 8.67 -2.39 11.72
C GLY A 63 8.73 -2.78 10.25
N TYR A 64 8.71 -4.09 10.00
CA TYR A 64 8.52 -4.66 8.69
C TYR A 64 7.28 -5.55 8.71
N TYR A 65 6.59 -5.57 7.58
CA TYR A 65 5.41 -6.37 7.32
C TYR A 65 5.65 -7.17 6.05
N GLU A 66 5.33 -8.45 6.09
CA GLU A 66 5.45 -9.38 4.98
C GLU A 66 4.02 -9.81 4.64
N PRO A 67 3.46 -9.34 3.51
CA PRO A 67 2.15 -9.78 3.06
C PRO A 67 2.09 -11.29 2.84
N ASP A 68 0.91 -11.88 2.91
CA ASP A 68 0.78 -13.33 2.80
C ASP A 68 1.04 -13.89 1.40
N PHE A 69 0.48 -13.26 0.35
CA PHE A 69 0.49 -13.81 -1.00
C PHE A 69 0.87 -12.77 -2.06
N LEU A 70 1.72 -13.18 -3.00
CA LEU A 70 1.88 -12.54 -4.30
C LEU A 70 1.11 -13.37 -5.33
N VAL A 71 0.22 -12.72 -6.06
CA VAL A 71 -0.66 -13.33 -7.06
C VAL A 71 -0.40 -12.69 -8.41
N GLU A 72 -0.24 -13.51 -9.45
CA GLU A 72 -0.20 -13.09 -10.84
C GLU A 72 -1.50 -13.52 -11.53
N LEU A 73 -2.11 -12.58 -12.26
CA LEU A 73 -3.36 -12.77 -12.97
C LEU A 73 -3.13 -13.07 -14.45
N VAL A 74 -4.16 -13.60 -15.11
CA VAL A 74 -4.14 -13.92 -16.56
C VAL A 74 -3.85 -12.75 -17.47
N ASP A 75 -4.12 -11.52 -17.03
CA ASP A 75 -3.85 -10.27 -17.77
C ASP A 75 -2.41 -9.75 -17.52
N GLY A 76 -1.61 -10.47 -16.74
CA GLY A 76 -0.24 -10.09 -16.36
C GLY A 76 -0.16 -9.15 -15.16
N ASN A 77 -1.29 -8.70 -14.60
CA ASN A 77 -1.30 -7.88 -13.41
C ASN A 77 -0.86 -8.67 -12.17
N ARG A 78 -0.14 -7.99 -11.27
CA ARG A 78 0.32 -8.57 -10.00
C ARG A 78 -0.35 -7.89 -8.82
N GLU A 79 -0.70 -8.70 -7.84
CA GLU A 79 -1.38 -8.26 -6.63
C GLU A 79 -0.70 -8.84 -5.39
N LEU A 80 -0.57 -8.02 -4.34
CA LEU A 80 -0.31 -8.53 -2.99
C LEU A 80 -1.63 -8.70 -2.27
N ARG A 81 -1.82 -9.86 -1.63
CA ARG A 81 -3.04 -10.21 -0.93
C ARG A 81 -2.74 -10.64 0.49
N GLU A 82 -3.39 -9.99 1.45
CA GLU A 82 -3.30 -10.29 2.89
C GLU A 82 -4.56 -11.02 3.34
N VAL A 83 -4.41 -12.12 4.06
CA VAL A 83 -5.52 -12.83 4.70
C VAL A 83 -5.62 -12.37 6.14
N GLU A 84 -6.67 -11.64 6.48
CA GLU A 84 -6.80 -11.00 7.78
C GLU A 84 -8.22 -11.15 8.35
N GLY A 85 -8.30 -11.22 9.69
CA GLY A 85 -9.58 -11.29 10.38
C GLY A 85 -10.19 -9.91 10.56
N GLU A 86 -11.47 -9.75 10.23
CA GLU A 86 -12.18 -8.47 10.40
C GLU A 86 -12.09 -7.89 11.81
N GLN A 87 -12.00 -8.76 12.82
CA GLN A 87 -11.86 -8.31 14.21
C GLN A 87 -10.55 -7.54 14.46
N LEU A 88 -9.53 -7.78 13.65
CA LEU A 88 -8.20 -7.15 13.75
C LEU A 88 -8.12 -5.81 13.00
N PHE A 89 -9.14 -5.43 12.23
CA PHE A 89 -9.16 -4.13 11.55
C PHE A 89 -9.27 -2.94 12.50
N ARG A 90 -9.75 -3.17 13.74
CA ARG A 90 -9.74 -2.13 14.78
C ARG A 90 -8.35 -1.91 15.39
N ASP A 91 -7.39 -2.80 15.11
CA ASP A 91 -6.01 -2.62 15.58
C ASP A 91 -5.28 -1.54 14.76
N ALA A 92 -4.67 -0.60 15.47
CA ALA A 92 -3.96 0.52 14.86
C ALA A 92 -2.71 0.09 14.10
N ASN A 93 -2.02 -0.99 14.50
CA ASN A 93 -0.89 -1.50 13.73
C ASN A 93 -1.34 -2.25 12.50
N THR A 94 -2.39 -3.08 12.57
CA THR A 94 -2.97 -3.75 11.41
C THR A 94 -3.34 -2.73 10.34
N THR A 95 -4.10 -1.68 10.70
CA THR A 95 -4.43 -0.60 9.77
C THR A 95 -3.18 0.00 9.12
N ARG A 96 -2.13 0.26 9.89
CA ARG A 96 -0.87 0.83 9.37
C ARG A 96 -0.08 -0.12 8.48
N LYS A 97 -0.13 -1.43 8.72
CA LYS A 97 0.46 -2.44 7.83
C LYS A 97 -0.28 -2.46 6.49
N LEU A 98 -1.61 -2.48 6.53
CA LEU A 98 -2.45 -2.49 5.33
C LEU A 98 -2.23 -1.24 4.47
N LEU A 99 -2.16 -0.06 5.09
CA LEU A 99 -1.82 1.19 4.38
C LEU A 99 -0.41 1.16 3.77
N ALA A 100 0.57 0.58 4.46
CA ALA A 100 1.91 0.42 3.91
C ALA A 100 1.94 -0.55 2.73
N GLY A 101 1.18 -1.65 2.79
CA GLY A 101 0.99 -2.60 1.69
C GLY A 101 0.37 -1.95 0.46
N ASP A 102 -0.70 -1.18 0.65
CA ASP A 102 -1.34 -0.43 -0.44
C ASP A 102 -0.38 0.57 -1.10
N GLY A 103 0.30 1.39 -0.29
CA GLY A 103 1.30 2.34 -0.79
C GLY A 103 2.41 1.64 -1.59
N PHE A 104 2.93 0.53 -1.07
CA PHE A 104 3.97 -0.27 -1.73
C PHE A 104 3.52 -0.80 -3.10
N CYS A 105 2.29 -1.31 -3.20
CA CYS A 105 1.73 -1.80 -4.45
C CYS A 105 1.50 -0.68 -5.46
N ARG A 106 0.90 0.43 -5.02
CA ARG A 106 0.59 1.58 -5.87
C ARG A 106 1.83 2.17 -6.54
N GLU A 107 2.94 2.28 -5.82
CA GLU A 107 4.23 2.73 -6.37
C GLU A 107 4.79 1.80 -7.46
N ARG A 108 4.36 0.54 -7.49
CA ARG A 108 4.85 -0.50 -8.41
C ARG A 108 3.86 -0.86 -9.52
N GLY A 109 2.73 -0.16 -9.61
CA GLY A 109 1.65 -0.51 -10.54
C GLY A 109 1.00 -1.86 -10.22
N MET A 110 1.06 -2.30 -8.96
CA MET A 110 0.43 -3.51 -8.45
C MET A 110 -0.87 -3.15 -7.71
N ALA A 111 -1.76 -4.14 -7.50
CA ALA A 111 -2.89 -3.99 -6.58
C ALA A 111 -2.57 -4.55 -5.19
N PHE A 112 -3.18 -3.98 -4.16
CA PHE A 112 -3.19 -4.56 -2.82
C PHE A 112 -4.62 -4.96 -2.47
N ARG A 113 -4.82 -6.15 -1.89
CA ARG A 113 -6.14 -6.63 -1.48
C ARG A 113 -6.08 -7.24 -0.09
N VAL A 114 -7.11 -6.98 0.70
CA VAL A 114 -7.33 -7.66 1.97
C VAL A 114 -8.46 -8.66 1.78
N VAL A 115 -8.19 -9.90 2.15
CA VAL A 115 -9.09 -11.03 2.02
C VAL A 115 -9.65 -11.32 3.41
N THR A 116 -10.95 -11.12 3.57
CA THR A 116 -11.66 -11.45 4.80
C THR A 116 -12.71 -12.51 4.56
N LYS A 117 -13.15 -13.15 5.65
CA LYS A 117 -14.17 -14.18 5.60
C LYS A 117 -15.54 -13.67 5.10
N SER A 118 -15.98 -12.45 5.45
CA SER A 118 -17.27 -11.94 4.95
C SER A 118 -17.21 -11.44 3.50
N ALA A 119 -16.01 -11.10 3.00
CA ALA A 119 -15.80 -10.73 1.61
C ALA A 119 -15.73 -11.94 0.66
N VAL A 120 -15.61 -13.16 1.20
CA VAL A 120 -15.49 -14.39 0.43
C VAL A 120 -16.58 -15.38 0.84
N ASP A 121 -17.72 -15.31 0.16
CA ASP A 121 -18.62 -16.47 0.09
C ASP A 121 -18.13 -17.39 -1.05
N PRO A 122 -17.76 -18.65 -0.74
CA PRO A 122 -17.31 -19.61 -1.75
C PRO A 122 -18.32 -19.87 -2.88
N ALA A 123 -19.60 -19.52 -2.69
CA ALA A 123 -20.67 -19.71 -3.66
C ALA A 123 -21.00 -18.46 -4.50
N THR A 124 -20.58 -17.26 -4.08
CA THR A 124 -20.91 -15.98 -4.77
C THR A 124 -19.69 -15.16 -5.16
N TRP A 125 -18.47 -15.73 -5.05
CA TRP A 125 -17.25 -15.04 -5.45
C TRP A 125 -17.30 -14.60 -6.92
N SER A 126 -17.28 -13.28 -7.13
CA SER A 126 -17.18 -12.62 -8.43
C SER A 126 -16.07 -11.55 -8.34
N PRO A 127 -15.14 -11.48 -9.30
CA PRO A 127 -13.90 -10.70 -9.20
C PRO A 127 -14.08 -9.16 -9.28
N VAL A 128 -15.32 -8.65 -9.26
CA VAL A 128 -15.61 -7.27 -9.68
C VAL A 128 -15.54 -6.22 -8.56
N GLY A 129 -15.50 -6.62 -7.30
CA GLY A 129 -15.45 -5.67 -6.17
C GLY A 129 -14.02 -5.35 -5.72
N ARG A 130 -13.52 -4.13 -5.94
CA ARG A 130 -12.42 -3.60 -5.12
C ARG A 130 -12.98 -3.27 -3.74
N VAL A 131 -12.40 -3.83 -2.69
CA VAL A 131 -12.67 -3.42 -1.31
C VAL A 131 -11.97 -2.07 -1.11
N THR A 132 -12.75 -1.00 -1.03
CA THR A 132 -12.28 0.31 -0.56
C THR A 132 -12.11 0.25 0.95
N VAL A 133 -10.87 0.45 1.42
CA VAL A 133 -10.61 0.71 2.84
C VAL A 133 -11.14 2.12 3.12
N GLU A 134 -12.25 2.23 3.85
CA GLU A 134 -12.76 3.54 4.27
C GLU A 134 -11.73 4.19 5.20
N ASP A 135 -11.22 5.36 4.80
CA ASP A 135 -10.37 6.19 5.63
C ASP A 135 -11.12 6.52 6.93
N GLY A 136 -10.60 6.02 8.06
CA GLY A 136 -11.08 6.36 9.39
C GLY A 136 -10.77 7.81 9.76
N ALA A 137 -11.40 8.77 9.08
CA ALA A 137 -11.50 10.14 9.56
C ALA A 137 -12.60 10.19 10.63
N PRO A 138 -12.35 10.77 11.82
CA PRO A 138 -13.38 10.87 12.85
C PRO A 138 -14.50 11.78 12.33
N SER A 139 -15.72 11.24 12.34
CA SER A 139 -16.96 11.97 12.10
C SER A 139 -17.04 13.16 13.06
N ALA A 140 -16.71 14.35 12.57
CA ALA A 140 -17.05 15.60 13.23
C ALA A 140 -18.57 15.75 13.11
N LYS A 141 -19.27 15.50 14.22
CA LYS A 141 -20.67 15.91 14.35
C LYS A 141 -20.75 17.43 14.16
N PRO A 142 -21.72 17.95 13.39
CA PRO A 142 -21.96 19.39 13.35
C PRO A 142 -22.53 19.81 14.71
N ILE A 143 -21.79 20.65 15.44
CA ILE A 143 -22.34 21.38 16.59
C ILE A 143 -23.13 22.56 16.02
N LEU A 144 -24.44 22.52 16.25
CA LEU A 144 -25.38 23.61 15.99
C LEU A 144 -25.55 24.43 17.29
N GLY A 145 -25.58 25.76 17.17
CA GLY A 145 -25.91 26.73 18.24
C GLY A 145 -24.77 27.73 18.48
N GLU A 146 -24.84 28.93 17.89
CA GLU A 146 -25.19 30.22 18.57
C GLU A 146 -24.03 30.71 19.47
N ASP A 147 -23.38 31.86 19.20
CA ASP A 147 -23.97 33.19 19.32
C ASP A 147 -23.27 34.26 18.46
N ALA A 148 -24.10 35.17 17.98
CA ALA A 148 -23.74 36.43 17.36
C ALA A 148 -23.38 37.48 18.42
N HIS A 149 -22.12 37.96 18.44
CA HIS A 149 -21.80 39.26 19.02
C HIS A 149 -20.59 39.93 18.35
N GLN A 150 -20.91 40.72 17.32
CA GLN A 150 -20.57 42.13 17.19
C GLN A 150 -19.17 42.59 17.68
N ARG A 151 -18.28 42.94 16.73
CA ARG A 151 -17.38 44.11 16.82
C ARG A 151 -16.94 44.59 15.42
N LYS A 152 -16.92 45.92 15.29
CA LYS A 152 -16.81 46.76 14.08
C LYS A 152 -15.41 46.77 13.42
N PRO A 153 -15.31 47.22 12.14
CA PRO A 153 -14.05 47.33 11.39
C PRO A 153 -13.32 48.66 11.64
N ALA A 154 -11.99 48.66 11.62
CA ALA A 154 -11.17 49.88 11.65
C ALA A 154 -9.84 49.72 10.90
N GLY A 155 -9.53 50.69 10.01
CA GLY A 155 -8.22 50.98 9.39
C GLY A 155 -7.93 50.24 8.08
N CYS A 156 -7.85 50.80 6.85
CA CYS A 156 -7.18 52.01 6.34
C CYS A 156 -5.70 52.06 6.79
N LEU A 157 -4.64 52.06 5.96
CA LEU A 157 -4.37 52.60 4.61
C LEU A 157 -3.20 51.84 3.91
N PRO A 158 -2.94 52.09 2.60
CA PRO A 158 -1.87 51.51 1.77
C PRO A 158 -0.62 52.42 1.68
N MET A 159 0.53 51.89 1.22
CA MET A 159 1.64 52.56 0.49
C MET A 159 2.73 51.50 0.23
N ALA A 160 3.07 51.12 -1.01
CA ALA A 160 3.77 51.85 -2.06
C ALA A 160 5.32 51.76 -1.98
N VAL A 161 5.88 51.15 -3.03
CA VAL A 161 7.14 51.50 -3.75
C VAL A 161 8.50 51.14 -3.11
N ALA A 162 9.27 50.29 -3.81
CA ALA A 162 10.55 50.69 -4.42
C ALA A 162 11.08 49.63 -5.41
N VAL A 163 11.45 50.12 -6.59
CA VAL A 163 12.02 49.43 -7.75
C VAL A 163 13.56 49.55 -7.70
N ALA A 164 14.24 48.71 -8.50
CA ALA A 164 15.62 48.83 -9.01
C ALA A 164 16.67 48.04 -8.19
N SER A 165 17.66 47.33 -8.74
CA SER A 165 18.39 47.49 -10.00
C SER A 165 19.19 46.22 -10.40
N LEU A 166 19.10 45.88 -11.68
CA LEU A 166 20.20 45.61 -12.64
C LEU A 166 21.45 44.75 -12.30
N ALA A 167 21.66 43.81 -13.22
CA ALA A 167 22.93 43.51 -13.91
C ALA A 167 24.06 42.76 -13.18
N ALA A 168 24.23 41.50 -13.56
CA ALA A 168 25.56 40.92 -13.81
C ALA A 168 25.45 39.89 -14.94
N VAL A 169 25.54 40.39 -16.17
CA VAL A 169 25.84 39.61 -17.37
C VAL A 169 27.32 39.22 -17.33
N GLY A 170 27.58 37.95 -17.61
CA GLY A 170 28.78 37.52 -18.34
C GLY A 170 30.11 37.56 -17.60
N VAL A 171 30.44 36.48 -16.88
CA VAL A 171 31.84 36.10 -16.63
C VAL A 171 31.99 34.58 -16.72
N LEU A 172 32.74 34.17 -17.74
CA LEU A 172 33.52 32.93 -17.88
C LEU A 172 32.81 31.60 -18.19
N LEU A 173 32.36 31.51 -19.45
CA LEU A 173 32.61 30.35 -20.31
C LEU A 173 34.14 30.18 -20.55
N THR A 174 34.89 29.59 -19.61
CA THR A 174 36.24 29.05 -19.89
C THR A 174 36.66 28.02 -18.83
N TRP A 175 36.07 26.81 -18.80
CA TRP A 175 36.67 25.66 -18.08
C TRP A 175 36.35 24.28 -18.70
N LEU A 176 36.02 24.24 -20.00
CA LEU A 176 35.70 23.00 -20.73
C LEU A 176 36.62 22.72 -21.94
N ALA A 177 37.89 23.15 -21.91
CA ALA A 177 38.78 23.00 -23.07
C ALA A 177 40.23 22.55 -22.77
N THR A 178 40.49 21.81 -21.69
CA THR A 178 41.86 21.29 -21.43
C THR A 178 41.96 19.86 -20.89
N TRP A 179 40.91 19.03 -21.02
CA TRP A 179 41.06 17.60 -20.72
C TRP A 179 40.62 16.70 -21.87
N SER A 180 41.22 16.95 -23.03
CA SER A 180 41.26 16.03 -24.16
C SER A 180 42.67 16.02 -24.72
N ARG A 181 43.47 15.04 -24.28
CA ARG A 181 44.55 14.35 -25.02
C ARG A 181 45.53 13.70 -24.04
N SER A 182 45.38 12.39 -23.86
CA SER A 182 46.51 11.47 -23.74
C SER A 182 46.03 10.04 -23.92
N SER A 183 45.76 9.71 -25.17
CA SER A 183 45.78 8.34 -25.67
C SER A 183 46.95 8.24 -26.65
N THR A 184 47.96 7.44 -26.31
CA THR A 184 48.58 6.52 -27.28
C THR A 184 49.33 5.39 -26.55
N PRO A 185 49.24 4.16 -27.07
CA PRO A 185 49.89 2.96 -26.55
C PRO A 185 51.29 2.79 -27.16
N TRP A 186 52.16 1.98 -26.53
CA TRP A 186 52.99 0.88 -27.08
C TRP A 186 53.61 0.14 -25.89
#